data_AF-A0A182KHL6-F1
#
_entry.id   AF-A0A182KHL6-F1
#
_cell.length_a   1.000
_cell.length_b   1.000
_cell.length_c   1.000
_cell.angle_alpha   90.00
_cell.angle_beta   90.00
_cell.angle_gamma   90.00
#
_symmetry.space_group_name_H-M   'P 1'
#
loop_
_entity.id
_entity.type
_entity.pdbx_description
1 polymer ?
#
loop_
_entity_poly.entity_id
_entity_poly.type
_entity_poly.pdbx_seq_one_letter_code
_entity_poly.pdbx_strand_id
1 'polypeptide(L)'
;MNCTQPAIDDFPRDLFTEEQRQNGAVVLHAIASLYLFVALAVVCDKYFVPAVEKICQALNMSNDVAGATFMAAATSAPELFVNVIGTFITEGDIGVGTIVGSAVFNILAVAACCGIGAGMVVPLDWWPLTRDCLAYGITVAILICIIHDERVEWYEALILVLLYIVYIAVMYYDKSFQKCAR
;
A
#
# COMPACT_ATOMS: atom_id res chain seq x y z
N MET A 1 33.50 -9.20 -13.88
CA MET A 1 32.49 -8.79 -12.89
C MET A 1 31.38 -8.12 -13.67
N ASN A 2 30.27 -8.82 -13.89
CA ASN A 2 29.07 -8.20 -14.47
C ASN A 2 28.45 -7.38 -13.34
N CYS A 3 28.77 -6.09 -13.31
CA CYS A 3 28.05 -5.17 -12.43
C CYS A 3 26.66 -4.96 -13.03
N THR A 4 25.62 -5.21 -12.24
CA THR A 4 24.27 -4.77 -12.55
C THR A 4 24.28 -3.26 -12.74
N GLN A 5 23.57 -2.77 -13.75
CA GLN A 5 23.51 -1.34 -14.01
C GLN A 5 22.93 -0.59 -12.79
N PRO A 6 23.37 0.63 -12.50
CA PRO A 6 22.82 1.41 -11.40
C PRO A 6 21.34 1.72 -11.65
N ALA A 7 20.49 1.49 -10.64
CA ALA A 7 19.04 1.78 -10.70
C ALA A 7 18.69 3.25 -10.98
N ILE A 8 19.67 4.17 -10.98
CA ILE A 8 19.46 5.57 -11.33
C ILE A 8 19.25 5.76 -12.84
N ASP A 9 19.76 4.83 -13.66
CA ASP A 9 19.64 4.87 -15.12
C ASP A 9 18.25 4.42 -15.61
N ASP A 10 17.46 3.79 -14.73
CA ASP A 10 16.07 3.36 -15.01
C ASP A 10 15.05 4.51 -14.85
N PHE A 11 15.49 5.68 -14.39
CA PHE A 11 14.66 6.88 -14.26
C PHE A 11 14.99 7.91 -15.34
N PRO A 12 14.03 8.76 -15.76
CA PRO A 12 14.30 9.82 -16.74
C PRO A 12 15.42 10.74 -16.25
N ARG A 13 16.26 11.20 -17.20
CA ARG A 13 17.43 12.03 -16.91
C ARG A 13 17.03 13.29 -16.13
N ASP A 14 17.74 13.52 -15.04
CA ASP A 14 17.54 14.66 -14.17
C ASP A 14 17.86 15.99 -14.90
N LEU A 15 17.24 17.08 -14.46
CA LEU A 15 17.45 18.43 -15.00
C LEU A 15 18.83 18.99 -14.64
N PHE A 16 19.50 18.44 -13.61
CA PHE A 16 20.80 18.89 -13.12
C PHE A 16 21.90 17.87 -13.42
N THR A 17 23.09 18.36 -13.81
CA THR A 17 24.26 17.51 -14.02
C THR A 17 24.93 17.11 -12.69
N GLU A 18 25.74 16.04 -12.68
CA GLU A 18 26.41 15.56 -11.47
C GLU A 18 27.28 16.61 -10.77
N GLU A 19 27.97 17.47 -11.54
CA GLU A 19 28.74 18.61 -10.98
C GLU A 19 27.84 19.62 -10.26
N GLN A 20 26.63 19.88 -10.77
CA GLN A 20 25.68 20.79 -10.12
C GLN A 20 25.12 20.19 -8.82
N ARG A 21 24.91 18.86 -8.79
CA ARG A 21 24.54 18.12 -7.57
C ARG A 21 25.61 18.25 -6.50
N GLN A 22 26.88 18.01 -6.84
CA GLN A 22 28.01 18.12 -5.91
C GLN A 22 28.23 19.56 -5.41
N ASN A 23 27.92 20.57 -6.23
CA ASN A 23 28.02 21.99 -5.88
C ASN A 23 26.79 22.55 -5.11
N GLY A 24 25.88 21.69 -4.65
CA GLY A 24 24.80 22.06 -3.72
C GLY A 24 23.38 21.88 -4.24
N ALA A 25 23.16 21.46 -5.50
CA ALA A 25 21.80 21.22 -6.02
C ALA A 25 21.08 20.06 -5.29
N VAL A 26 21.79 19.19 -4.57
CA VAL A 26 21.19 18.19 -3.66
C VAL A 26 20.25 18.84 -2.64
N VAL A 27 20.58 20.03 -2.13
CA VAL A 27 19.74 20.75 -1.16
C VAL A 27 18.42 21.19 -1.80
N LEU A 28 18.45 21.61 -3.07
CA LEU A 28 17.25 21.97 -3.81
C LEU A 28 16.32 20.75 -3.98
N HIS A 29 16.87 19.59 -4.35
CA HIS A 29 16.10 18.34 -4.45
C HIS A 29 15.49 17.93 -3.10
N ALA A 30 16.25 18.05 -2.01
CA ALA A 30 15.76 17.72 -0.67
C ALA A 30 14.62 18.66 -0.23
N ILE A 31 14.72 19.96 -0.54
CA ILE A 31 13.65 20.92 -0.24
C ILE A 31 12.42 20.63 -1.12
N ALA A 32 12.62 20.35 -2.41
CA ALA A 32 11.53 20.04 -3.32
C ALA A 32 10.81 18.75 -2.93
N SER A 33 11.54 17.69 -2.57
CA SER A 33 10.95 16.42 -2.12
C SER A 33 10.19 16.58 -0.80
N LEU A 34 10.74 17.33 0.16
CA LEU A 34 10.06 17.65 1.42
C LEU A 34 8.77 18.46 1.17
N TYR A 35 8.83 19.46 0.29
CA TYR A 35 7.67 20.26 -0.08
C TYR A 35 6.58 19.42 -0.72
N LEU A 36 6.92 18.56 -1.68
CA LEU A 36 5.97 17.66 -2.33
C LEU A 36 5.37 16.65 -1.33
N PHE A 37 6.18 16.12 -0.41
CA PHE A 37 5.71 15.23 0.63
C PHE A 37 4.67 15.91 1.54
N VAL A 38 4.97 17.13 2.02
CA VAL A 38 4.02 17.90 2.84
C VAL A 38 2.77 18.27 2.05
N ALA A 39 2.91 18.69 0.80
CA ALA A 39 1.78 19.03 -0.06
C ALA A 39 0.85 17.83 -0.25
N LEU A 40 1.41 16.65 -0.53
CA LEU A 40 0.63 15.42 -0.70
C LEU A 40 -0.05 15.02 0.62
N ALA A 41 0.64 15.10 1.76
CA ALA A 41 0.06 14.83 3.07
C ALA A 41 -1.14 15.76 3.37
N VAL A 42 -1.02 17.06 3.08
CA VAL A 42 -2.11 18.03 3.25
C VAL A 42 -3.28 17.73 2.32
N VAL A 43 -3.01 17.35 1.07
CA VAL A 43 -4.07 16.99 0.11
C VAL A 43 -4.82 15.75 0.58
N CYS A 44 -4.09 14.74 1.07
CA CYS A 44 -4.67 13.52 1.61
C CYS A 44 -5.56 13.80 2.83
N ASP A 45 -5.09 14.56 3.81
CA ASP A 45 -5.83 14.87 5.03
C ASP A 45 -7.04 15.78 4.77
N LYS A 46 -6.86 16.86 4.00
CA LYS A 46 -7.89 17.91 3.85
C LYS A 46 -8.93 17.61 2.78
N TYR A 47 -8.60 16.83 1.76
CA TYR A 47 -9.47 16.62 0.60
C TYR A 47 -9.79 15.15 0.39
N PHE A 48 -8.79 14.27 0.40
CA PHE A 48 -8.98 12.86 0.05
C PHE A 48 -9.83 12.11 1.09
N VAL A 49 -9.44 12.14 2.37
CA VAL A 49 -10.17 11.43 3.44
C VAL A 49 -11.63 11.90 3.54
N PRO A 50 -11.93 13.22 3.59
CA PRO A 50 -13.32 13.69 3.67
C PRO A 50 -14.15 13.37 2.42
N ALA A 51 -13.54 13.31 1.23
CA ALA A 51 -14.23 12.92 0.01
C ALA A 51 -14.66 11.45 0.06
N VAL A 52 -13.78 10.57 0.53
CA VAL A 52 -14.09 9.13 0.71
C VAL A 52 -15.19 8.95 1.77
N GLU A 53 -15.13 9.67 2.88
CA GLU A 53 -16.19 9.63 3.91
C GLU A 53 -17.57 10.04 3.37
N LYS A 54 -17.65 11.10 2.55
CA LYS A 54 -18.91 11.50 1.92
C LYS A 54 -19.45 10.44 0.97
N ILE A 55 -18.59 9.72 0.24
CA ILE A 55 -19.00 8.61 -0.62
C ILE A 55 -19.56 7.46 0.22
N CYS A 56 -18.88 7.09 1.30
CA CYS A 56 -19.34 6.06 2.23
C CYS A 56 -20.71 6.40 2.85
N GLN A 57 -20.92 7.67 3.21
CA GLN A 57 -22.20 8.17 3.72
C GLN A 57 -23.30 8.11 2.65
N ALA A 58 -23.00 8.52 1.42
CA ALA A 58 -23.96 8.45 0.31
C ALA A 58 -24.38 7.01 -0.02
N LEU A 59 -23.49 6.03 0.21
CA LEU A 59 -23.74 4.61 0.02
C LEU A 59 -24.43 3.94 1.24
N ASN A 60 -24.78 4.68 2.30
CA ASN A 60 -25.38 4.16 3.54
C ASN A 60 -24.58 2.98 4.16
N MET A 61 -23.25 3.02 4.06
CA MET A 61 -22.40 1.99 4.64
C MET A 61 -22.22 2.22 6.14
N SER A 62 -22.19 1.15 6.95
CA SER A 62 -21.81 1.30 8.36
C SER A 62 -20.33 1.68 8.48
N ASN A 63 -19.96 2.47 9.48
CA ASN A 63 -18.59 2.93 9.69
C ASN A 63 -17.57 1.78 9.68
N ASP A 64 -17.93 0.62 10.24
CA ASP A 64 -17.07 -0.56 10.24
C ASP A 64 -16.89 -1.17 8.85
N VAL A 65 -17.90 -1.13 7.96
CA VAL A 65 -17.72 -1.59 6.56
C VAL A 65 -16.89 -0.56 5.80
N ALA A 66 -17.23 0.73 5.96
CA ALA A 66 -16.58 1.83 5.27
C ALA A 66 -15.08 1.88 5.56
N GLY A 67 -14.69 1.73 6.83
CA GLY A 67 -13.30 1.65 7.26
C GLY A 67 -12.55 0.47 6.64
N ALA A 68 -13.12 -0.74 6.76
CA ALA A 68 -12.46 -1.98 6.33
C ALA A 68 -12.35 -2.13 4.80
N THR A 69 -13.19 -1.45 4.02
CA THR A 69 -13.24 -1.60 2.56
C THR A 69 -12.80 -0.33 1.84
N PHE A 70 -13.68 0.67 1.81
CA PHE A 70 -13.53 1.85 0.96
C PHE A 70 -12.40 2.75 1.45
N MET A 71 -12.28 2.99 2.76
CA MET A 71 -11.20 3.82 3.30
C MET A 71 -9.84 3.13 3.19
N ALA A 72 -9.78 1.83 3.46
CA ALA A 72 -8.57 1.04 3.27
C ALA A 72 -8.13 1.03 1.80
N ALA A 73 -9.04 0.71 0.87
CA ALA A 73 -8.76 0.69 -0.57
C ALA A 73 -8.38 2.07 -1.10
N ALA A 74 -9.04 3.14 -0.63
CA ALA A 74 -8.71 4.50 -1.00
C ALA A 74 -7.29 4.88 -0.56
N THR A 75 -6.93 4.60 0.69
CA THR A 75 -5.58 4.92 1.21
C THR A 75 -4.47 4.17 0.46
N SER A 76 -4.72 2.93 0.02
CA SER A 76 -3.75 2.15 -0.76
C SER A 76 -3.74 2.46 -2.26
N ALA A 77 -4.71 3.19 -2.79
CA ALA A 77 -4.79 3.49 -4.22
C ALA A 77 -3.60 4.33 -4.74
N PRO A 78 -3.15 5.42 -4.07
CA PRO A 78 -1.95 6.15 -4.47
C PRO A 78 -0.71 5.27 -4.54
N GLU A 79 -0.51 4.39 -3.55
CA GLU A 79 0.60 3.44 -3.55
C GLU A 79 0.51 2.48 -4.72
N LEU A 80 -0.69 1.94 -5.02
CA LEU A 80 -0.90 1.10 -6.19
C LEU A 80 -0.53 1.83 -7.49
N PHE A 81 -0.94 3.09 -7.65
CA PHE A 81 -0.61 3.88 -8.84
C PHE A 81 0.90 4.12 -8.97
N VAL A 82 1.59 4.46 -7.88
CA VAL A 82 3.05 4.64 -7.90
C VAL A 82 3.75 3.33 -8.28
N ASN A 83 3.30 2.19 -7.75
CA ASN A 83 3.87 0.88 -8.08
C ASN A 83 3.58 0.46 -9.53
N VAL A 84 2.39 0.74 -10.06
CA VAL A 84 2.05 0.50 -11.47
C VAL A 84 2.96 1.34 -12.37
N ILE A 85 3.09 2.63 -12.09
CA ILE A 85 3.97 3.53 -12.85
C ILE A 85 5.43 3.06 -12.76
N GLY A 86 5.92 2.70 -11.57
CA GLY A 86 7.28 2.18 -11.38
C GLY A 86 7.51 0.88 -12.15
N THR A 87 6.55 -0.04 -12.13
CA THR A 87 6.68 -1.33 -12.85
C THR A 87 6.70 -1.14 -14.36
N PHE A 88 5.85 -0.25 -14.92
CA PHE A 88 5.75 -0.05 -16.36
C PHE A 88 6.77 0.94 -16.94
N ILE A 89 7.31 1.87 -16.14
CA ILE A 89 8.27 2.89 -16.63
C ILE A 89 9.72 2.51 -16.29
N THR A 90 9.97 2.02 -15.08
CA THR A 90 11.32 1.71 -14.59
C THR A 90 11.75 0.29 -15.00
N GLU A 91 10.83 -0.54 -15.55
CA GLU A 91 11.07 -1.90 -16.10
C GLU A 91 11.94 -2.83 -15.22
N GLY A 92 12.03 -2.56 -13.91
CA GLY A 92 12.96 -3.22 -13.00
C GLY A 92 12.28 -3.95 -11.84
N ASP A 93 12.99 -4.92 -11.27
CA ASP A 93 12.57 -5.72 -10.09
C ASP A 93 12.35 -4.89 -8.80
N ILE A 94 12.63 -3.59 -8.87
CA ILE A 94 12.39 -2.61 -7.80
C ILE A 94 10.92 -2.62 -7.36
N GLY A 95 9.98 -2.83 -8.28
CA GLY A 95 8.54 -2.75 -8.02
C GLY A 95 8.07 -3.72 -6.92
N VAL A 96 8.46 -4.99 -6.97
CA VAL A 96 8.03 -6.01 -6.00
C VAL A 96 8.60 -5.73 -4.61
N GLY A 97 9.89 -5.35 -4.54
CA GLY A 97 10.55 -5.00 -3.28
C GLY A 97 9.91 -3.79 -2.59
N THR A 98 9.53 -2.77 -3.36
CA THR A 98 8.81 -1.59 -2.85
C THR A 98 7.42 -1.95 -2.35
N ILE A 99 6.66 -2.81 -3.05
CA ILE A 99 5.32 -3.24 -2.63
C ILE A 99 5.39 -4.00 -1.30
N VAL A 100 6.26 -5.00 -1.19
CA VAL A 100 6.40 -5.82 0.03
C VAL A 100 6.90 -4.96 1.19
N GLY A 101 7.87 -4.07 0.94
CA GLY A 101 8.38 -3.14 1.93
C GLY A 101 7.30 -2.18 2.48
N SER A 102 6.48 -1.60 1.60
CA SER A 102 5.37 -0.73 2.02
C SER A 102 4.33 -1.48 2.85
N ALA A 103 3.97 -2.70 2.43
CA ALA A 103 2.99 -3.51 3.14
C ALA A 103 3.45 -3.88 4.57
N VAL A 104 4.73 -4.25 4.72
CA VAL A 104 5.33 -4.52 6.04
C VAL A 104 5.38 -3.24 6.89
N PHE A 105 5.73 -2.10 6.29
CA PHE A 105 5.73 -0.81 6.98
C PHE A 105 4.33 -0.43 7.48
N ASN A 106 3.29 -0.58 6.66
CA ASN A 106 1.91 -0.26 7.03
C ASN A 106 1.39 -1.16 8.16
N ILE A 107 1.74 -2.46 8.19
CA ILE A 107 1.29 -3.35 9.26
C ILE A 107 2.07 -3.13 10.55
N LEU A 108 3.37 -2.88 10.48
CA LEU A 108 4.19 -2.74 11.68
C LEU A 108 4.23 -1.30 12.20
N ALA A 109 4.66 -0.35 11.37
CA ALA A 109 4.93 1.02 11.81
C ALA A 109 3.61 1.79 12.03
N VAL A 110 2.68 1.76 11.07
CA VAL A 110 1.42 2.50 11.20
C VAL A 110 0.58 1.95 12.34
N ALA A 111 0.43 0.62 12.44
CA ALA A 111 -0.32 0.02 13.55
C ALA A 111 0.33 0.31 14.92
N ALA A 112 1.66 0.29 15.02
CA ALA A 112 2.37 0.66 16.26
C ALA A 112 2.15 2.14 16.61
N CYS A 113 2.25 3.05 15.64
CA CYS A 113 1.97 4.48 15.84
C CYS A 113 0.52 4.71 16.27
N CYS A 114 -0.46 4.04 15.66
CA CYS A 114 -1.87 4.11 16.05
C CYS A 114 -2.08 3.56 17.48
N GLY A 115 -1.45 2.44 17.82
CA GLY A 115 -1.56 1.83 19.16
C GLY A 115 -0.99 2.73 20.26
N ILE A 116 0.18 3.33 20.03
CA ILE A 116 0.81 4.27 20.97
C ILE A 116 0.02 5.58 21.04
N GLY A 117 -0.42 6.09 19.88
CA GLY A 117 -1.12 7.37 19.75
C GLY A 117 -2.57 7.35 20.24
N ALA A 118 -3.22 6.18 20.29
CA ALA A 118 -4.62 6.07 20.72
C ALA A 118 -4.83 6.50 22.17
N GLY A 119 -3.84 6.30 23.05
CA GLY A 119 -3.94 6.68 24.47
C GLY A 119 -5.07 5.99 25.26
N MET A 120 -5.73 5.00 24.65
CA MET A 120 -6.87 4.25 25.18
C MET A 120 -6.78 2.78 24.77
N VAL A 121 -7.45 1.91 25.52
CA VAL A 121 -7.57 0.49 25.13
C VAL A 121 -8.49 0.39 23.92
N VAL A 122 -7.95 -0.05 22.79
CA VAL A 122 -8.72 -0.35 21.58
C VAL A 122 -9.20 -1.80 21.68
N PRO A 123 -10.51 -2.07 21.88
CA PRO A 123 -11.02 -3.43 21.90
C PRO A 123 -10.92 -4.03 20.49
N LEU A 124 -10.11 -5.08 20.34
CA LEU A 124 -9.97 -5.84 19.10
C LEU A 124 -10.72 -7.16 19.23
N ASP A 125 -11.66 -7.40 18.33
CA ASP A 125 -12.32 -8.69 18.22
C ASP A 125 -11.34 -9.74 17.68
N TRP A 126 -11.22 -10.86 18.38
CA TRP A 126 -10.26 -11.91 18.04
C TRP A 126 -10.55 -12.58 16.69
N TRP A 127 -11.84 -12.67 16.30
CA TRP A 127 -12.26 -13.35 15.07
C TRP A 127 -11.85 -12.59 13.79
N PRO A 128 -12.21 -11.30 13.60
CA PRO A 128 -11.73 -10.53 12.45
C PRO A 128 -10.21 -10.44 12.39
N LEU A 129 -9.55 -10.23 13.54
CA LEU A 129 -8.10 -10.10 13.59
C LEU A 129 -7.38 -11.37 13.11
N THR A 130 -7.78 -12.53 13.62
CA THR A 130 -7.15 -13.81 13.23
C THR A 130 -7.44 -14.17 11.77
N ARG A 131 -8.64 -13.91 11.27
CA ARG A 131 -8.99 -14.09 9.85
C ARG A 131 -8.11 -13.23 8.94
N ASP A 132 -7.96 -11.95 9.25
CA ASP A 132 -7.22 -11.01 8.42
C ASP A 132 -5.72 -11.33 8.45
N CYS A 133 -5.16 -11.66 9.62
CA CYS A 133 -3.77 -12.12 9.75
C CYS A 133 -3.51 -13.43 8.98
N LEU A 134 -4.45 -14.38 9.02
CA LEU A 134 -4.31 -15.65 8.30
C LEU A 134 -4.36 -15.44 6.78
N ALA A 135 -5.33 -14.68 6.29
CA ALA A 135 -5.47 -14.37 4.87
C ALA A 135 -4.25 -13.63 4.34
N TYR A 136 -3.74 -12.67 5.11
CA TYR A 136 -2.52 -11.95 4.78
C TYR A 136 -1.29 -12.88 4.76
N GLY A 137 -1.13 -13.74 5.76
CA GLY A 137 -0.04 -14.72 5.82
C GLY A 137 -0.05 -15.71 4.65
N ILE A 138 -1.22 -16.19 4.24
CA ILE A 138 -1.38 -17.06 3.06
C ILE A 138 -0.96 -16.31 1.78
N THR A 139 -1.41 -15.06 1.63
CA THR A 139 -1.08 -14.24 0.45
C THR A 139 0.42 -13.99 0.35
N VAL A 140 1.07 -13.66 1.46
CA VAL A 140 2.53 -13.47 1.52
C VAL A 140 3.27 -14.77 1.23
N ALA A 141 2.82 -15.90 1.76
CA ALA A 141 3.45 -17.20 1.47
C ALA A 141 3.38 -17.55 -0.03
N ILE A 142 2.23 -17.35 -0.67
CA ILE A 142 2.06 -17.55 -2.12
C ILE A 142 2.96 -16.59 -2.90
N LEU A 143 3.03 -15.33 -2.49
CA LEU A 143 3.90 -14.34 -3.12
C LEU A 143 5.38 -14.74 -3.02
N ILE A 144 5.84 -15.24 -1.88
CA ILE A 144 7.22 -15.75 -1.71
C ILE A 144 7.48 -16.94 -2.63
N CYS A 145 6.51 -17.84 -2.80
CA CYS A 145 6.65 -18.95 -3.74
C CYS A 145 6.76 -18.48 -5.19
N ILE A 146 5.95 -17.49 -5.60
CA ILE A 146 5.98 -16.91 -6.95
C ILE A 146 7.32 -16.19 -7.20
N ILE A 147 7.85 -15.45 -6.23
CA ILE A 147 9.10 -14.70 -6.41
C ILE A 147 10.34 -15.63 -6.47
N HIS A 148 10.22 -16.90 -6.05
CA HIS A 148 11.36 -17.81 -5.95
C HIS A 148 12.06 -18.06 -7.30
N ASP A 149 11.36 -17.98 -8.42
CA ASP A 149 11.93 -18.17 -9.76
C ASP A 149 12.36 -16.86 -10.46
N GLU A 150 12.32 -15.74 -9.73
CA GLU A 150 12.64 -14.40 -10.20
C GLU A 150 11.80 -13.95 -11.42
N ARG A 151 10.66 -14.61 -11.71
CA ARG A 151 9.82 -14.31 -12.87
C ARG A 151 8.34 -14.40 -12.52
N VAL A 152 7.67 -13.25 -12.48
CA VAL A 152 6.22 -13.21 -12.26
C VAL A 152 5.49 -13.39 -13.59
N GLU A 153 4.87 -14.55 -13.78
CA GLU A 153 4.05 -14.82 -14.96
C GLU A 153 2.63 -14.23 -14.81
N TRP A 154 1.98 -13.89 -15.92
CA TRP A 154 0.67 -13.22 -15.90
C TRP A 154 -0.43 -14.03 -15.20
N TYR A 155 -0.33 -15.37 -15.25
CA TYR A 155 -1.29 -16.26 -14.60
C TYR A 155 -1.10 -16.29 -13.07
N GLU A 156 0.12 -16.09 -12.58
CA GLU A 156 0.45 -16.03 -11.15
C GLU A 156 -0.06 -14.73 -10.54
N ALA A 157 0.14 -13.63 -11.26
CA ALA A 157 -0.47 -12.33 -10.93
C ALA A 157 -2.00 -12.44 -10.91
N LEU A 158 -2.61 -13.14 -11.87
CA LEU A 158 -4.06 -13.35 -11.92
C LEU A 158 -4.57 -14.19 -10.74
N ILE A 159 -3.82 -15.21 -10.30
CA ILE A 159 -4.15 -15.99 -9.10
C ILE A 159 -4.17 -15.10 -7.85
N LEU A 160 -3.17 -14.23 -7.67
CA LEU A 160 -3.13 -13.29 -6.55
C LEU A 160 -4.32 -12.31 -6.56
N VAL A 161 -4.69 -11.79 -7.73
CA VAL A 161 -5.86 -10.92 -7.89
C VAL A 161 -7.17 -11.67 -7.58
N LEU A 162 -7.31 -12.91 -8.06
CA LEU A 162 -8.49 -13.73 -7.75
C LEU A 162 -8.57 -14.04 -6.25
N LEU A 163 -7.45 -14.34 -5.59
CA LEU A 163 -7.39 -14.57 -4.16
C LEU A 163 -7.84 -13.32 -3.37
N TYR A 164 -7.43 -12.14 -3.81
CA TYR A 164 -7.91 -10.87 -3.26
C TYR A 164 -9.42 -10.67 -3.43
N ILE A 165 -9.98 -10.97 -4.61
CA ILE A 165 -11.43 -10.91 -4.86
C ILE A 165 -12.18 -11.89 -3.97
N VAL A 166 -11.69 -13.12 -3.84
CA VAL A 166 -12.26 -14.15 -2.95
C VAL A 166 -12.23 -13.67 -1.50
N TYR A 167 -11.13 -13.08 -1.06
CA TYR A 167 -11.01 -12.52 0.29
C TYR A 167 -12.05 -11.40 0.54
N ILE A 168 -12.22 -10.47 -0.40
CA ILE A 168 -13.26 -9.43 -0.31
C ILE A 168 -14.65 -10.07 -0.21
N ALA A 169 -14.93 -11.09 -1.02
CA ALA A 169 -16.20 -11.80 -0.97
C ALA A 169 -16.43 -12.47 0.40
N VAL A 170 -15.43 -13.18 0.93
CA VAL A 170 -15.47 -13.77 2.28
C VAL A 170 -15.75 -12.70 3.34
N MET A 171 -15.05 -11.57 3.30
CA MET A 171 -15.26 -10.46 4.23
C MET A 171 -16.67 -9.86 4.12
N TYR A 172 -17.21 -9.75 2.90
CA TYR A 172 -18.57 -9.26 2.68
C TYR A 172 -19.62 -10.19 3.30
N TYR A 173 -19.47 -11.51 3.12
CA TYR A 173 -20.39 -12.50 3.68
C TYR A 173 -20.20 -12.75 5.18
N ASP A 174 -19.02 -12.49 5.74
CA ASP A 174 -18.72 -12.67 7.17
C ASP A 174 -19.59 -11.78 8.08
N LYS A 175 -19.97 -10.57 7.64
CA LYS A 175 -20.95 -9.74 8.38
C LYS A 175 -22.34 -10.37 8.47
N SER A 176 -22.71 -11.23 7.52
CA SER A 176 -23.94 -12.01 7.57
C SER A 176 -23.83 -13.16 8.59
N PHE A 177 -22.65 -13.76 8.73
CA PHE A 177 -22.36 -14.81 9.71
C PHE A 177 -22.36 -14.27 11.15
N GLN A 178 -21.73 -13.12 11.40
CA GLN A 178 -21.74 -12.49 12.74
C GLN A 178 -23.15 -12.07 13.20
N LYS A 179 -24.03 -11.66 12.28
CA LYS A 179 -25.44 -11.37 12.59
C LYS A 179 -26.27 -12.62 12.89
N CYS A 180 -25.84 -13.80 12.45
CA CYS A 180 -26.54 -15.06 12.67
C CYS A 180 -26.02 -15.81 13.91
N ALA A 181 -24.82 -15.45 14.39
CA ALA A 181 -24.15 -16.04 15.55
C ALA A 181 -24.31 -15.24 16.86
N ARG A 182 -25.09 -14.15 16.86
CA ARG A 182 -25.46 -13.35 18.03
C ARG A 182 -26.97 -13.40 18.24
#